data_AF-A0A643C8Y5-F1
#
_entry.id   AF-A0A643C8Y5-F1
#
_cell.length_a   1.000
_cell.length_b   1.000
_cell.length_c   1.000
_cell.angle_alpha   90.00
_cell.angle_beta   90.00
_cell.angle_gamma   90.00
#
_symmetry.space_group_name_H-M   'P 1'
#
loop_
_entity.id
_entity.type
_entity.pdbx_description
1 polymer ?
#
loop_
_entity_poly.entity_id
_entity_poly.type
_entity_poly.pdbx_seq_one_letter_code
_entity_poly.pdbx_strand_id
1 'polypeptide(L)'
;RGAQPLYGLAPPLTDWPRPTVPDASQPIRAGRGDAQPISSYDSGPAGETPAQVRLRKNVCYVVLAVFLNEQDEVLLIQEAKKECRGSWYLPAGRMEPRETIVEALQREVKEEAGLQCEPLTLLSVEERGPSWIRFVFLARPTGMAPVDGSGILKTPKEADAESLQAGWYPRTSLPTPLRAHDILHLIELAAQGGIKMAVLRLLQECLTLHHLAVETKGLLGLQHLGKDQTDGICLNVLVTVAFRNPGIQNEPPKVRGENFFWWKVVEEDLQSQLLQRLQESSVVPINR
;
A
#
# COMPACT_ATOMS: atom_id res chain seq x y z
N ARG A 1 17.84 42.32 -19.34
CA ARG A 1 18.62 42.94 -20.44
C ARG A 1 20.09 42.61 -20.19
N GLY A 2 20.88 42.25 -21.20
CA GLY A 2 22.34 42.05 -21.06
C GLY A 2 22.81 40.61 -21.32
N ALA A 3 23.89 40.46 -22.08
CA ALA A 3 24.46 39.22 -22.61
C ALA A 3 25.96 39.47 -23.01
N GLN A 4 26.79 38.51 -23.46
CA GLN A 4 26.53 37.12 -23.82
C GLN A 4 27.59 36.14 -23.21
N PRO A 5 28.44 35.31 -23.87
CA PRO A 5 28.99 34.10 -23.21
C PRO A 5 30.52 33.91 -23.24
N LEU A 6 30.99 32.79 -22.68
CA LEU A 6 32.20 32.08 -23.14
C LEU A 6 31.90 30.57 -23.33
N TYR A 7 32.63 29.92 -24.24
CA TYR A 7 32.22 28.70 -24.94
C TYR A 7 32.62 27.37 -24.26
N GLY A 8 31.85 26.32 -24.57
CA GLY A 8 32.21 24.91 -24.38
C GLY A 8 31.15 23.99 -25.01
N LEU A 9 31.34 23.60 -26.28
CA LEU A 9 30.33 22.85 -27.04
C LEU A 9 30.34 21.35 -26.70
N ALA A 10 29.19 20.81 -26.30
CA ALA A 10 28.87 19.39 -26.40
C ALA A 10 28.03 19.13 -27.68
N PRO A 11 28.14 17.97 -28.34
CA PRO A 11 27.40 17.69 -29.57
C PRO A 11 25.88 17.60 -29.36
N PRO A 12 25.06 17.86 -30.39
CA PRO A 12 23.62 17.81 -30.28
C PRO A 12 23.11 16.39 -30.03
N LEU A 13 22.17 16.24 -29.09
CA LEU A 13 21.36 15.03 -28.91
C LEU A 13 20.33 14.91 -30.04
N THR A 14 20.79 14.49 -31.22
CA THR A 14 19.94 14.02 -32.31
C THR A 14 20.05 12.51 -32.44
N ASP A 15 19.22 11.80 -31.67
CA ASP A 15 18.51 10.56 -32.04
C ASP A 15 17.98 9.85 -30.78
N TRP A 16 16.97 10.47 -30.15
CA TRP A 16 16.04 9.73 -29.30
C TRP A 16 14.77 9.46 -30.11
N PRO A 17 14.32 8.19 -30.26
CA PRO A 17 13.09 7.90 -30.97
C PRO A 17 11.92 8.57 -30.24
N ARG A 18 11.19 9.45 -30.96
CA ARG A 18 9.99 10.08 -30.41
C ARG A 18 8.99 9.00 -30.02
N PRO A 19 8.40 9.02 -28.80
CA PRO A 19 7.35 8.09 -28.46
C PRO A 19 6.18 8.29 -29.42
N THR A 20 5.85 7.25 -30.18
CA THR A 20 4.67 7.24 -31.05
C THR A 20 3.43 7.33 -30.18
N VAL A 21 2.72 8.46 -30.26
CA VAL A 21 1.38 8.59 -29.68
C VAL A 21 0.50 7.52 -30.32
N PRO A 22 -0.11 6.60 -29.56
CA PRO A 22 -1.06 5.65 -30.13
C PRO A 22 -2.23 6.41 -30.74
N ASP A 23 -2.63 6.02 -31.95
CA ASP A 23 -3.77 6.63 -32.64
C ASP A 23 -5.03 6.53 -31.77
N ALA A 24 -5.62 7.69 -31.46
CA ALA A 24 -6.84 7.83 -30.68
C ALA A 24 -8.08 7.24 -31.36
N SER A 25 -7.96 6.72 -32.59
CA SER A 25 -8.99 5.94 -33.27
C SER A 25 -9.08 4.47 -32.82
N GLN A 26 -8.08 3.93 -32.10
CA GLN A 26 -8.14 2.54 -31.66
C GLN A 26 -9.11 2.35 -30.48
N PRO A 27 -10.16 1.52 -30.62
CA PRO A 27 -11.07 1.25 -29.52
C PRO A 27 -10.32 0.49 -28.42
N ILE A 28 -10.49 0.91 -27.17
CA ILE A 28 -10.09 0.14 -25.99
C ILE A 28 -10.84 -1.20 -26.05
N ARG A 29 -10.15 -2.25 -26.51
CA ARG A 29 -10.76 -3.57 -26.74
C ARG A 29 -11.04 -4.25 -25.41
N ALA A 30 -12.26 -4.07 -24.90
CA ALA A 30 -12.91 -5.00 -23.97
C ALA A 30 -13.18 -6.33 -24.71
N GLY A 31 -12.11 -7.08 -24.99
CA GLY A 31 -12.12 -8.26 -25.84
C GLY A 31 -12.67 -9.50 -25.13
N ARG A 32 -13.47 -10.29 -25.86
CA ARG A 32 -13.68 -11.71 -25.51
C ARG A 32 -12.31 -12.40 -25.57
N GLY A 33 -12.01 -13.19 -24.55
CA GLY A 33 -10.63 -13.54 -24.20
C GLY A 33 -9.93 -14.58 -25.08
N ASP A 34 -9.51 -14.17 -26.29
CA ASP A 34 -8.47 -14.86 -27.05
C ASP A 34 -7.10 -14.24 -26.73
N ALA A 35 -6.19 -15.05 -26.20
CA ALA A 35 -4.86 -14.59 -25.77
C ALA A 35 -4.00 -14.25 -27.00
N GLN A 36 -3.64 -12.97 -27.15
CA GLN A 36 -2.66 -12.51 -28.14
C GLN A 36 -1.29 -13.21 -27.88
N PRO A 37 -0.57 -13.65 -28.93
CA PRO A 37 0.80 -14.14 -28.77
C PRO A 37 1.73 -13.01 -28.31
N ILE A 38 2.52 -13.25 -27.26
CA ILE A 38 3.59 -12.33 -26.85
C ILE A 38 4.78 -12.57 -27.79
N SER A 39 5.12 -11.56 -28.59
CA SER A 39 6.18 -11.64 -29.61
C SER A 39 7.60 -11.34 -29.10
N SER A 40 7.71 -10.75 -27.90
CA SER A 40 8.96 -10.31 -27.28
C SER A 40 8.79 -10.17 -25.77
N TYR A 41 9.87 -10.32 -25.01
CA TYR A 41 9.91 -10.13 -23.55
C TYR A 41 11.25 -9.52 -23.14
N ASP A 42 11.27 -8.71 -22.08
CA ASP A 42 12.48 -7.98 -21.65
C ASP A 42 13.51 -8.87 -20.93
N SER A 43 13.08 -10.01 -20.40
CA SER A 43 13.92 -11.00 -19.70
C SER A 43 13.26 -12.38 -19.70
N GLY A 44 14.05 -13.45 -19.82
CA GLY A 44 13.55 -14.83 -19.79
C GLY A 44 14.66 -15.85 -19.52
N PRO A 45 14.32 -17.06 -19.05
CA PRO A 45 15.29 -18.10 -18.73
C PRO A 45 16.04 -18.57 -19.98
N ALA A 46 17.37 -18.67 -19.88
CA ALA A 46 18.22 -19.05 -20.99
C ALA A 46 17.96 -20.50 -21.43
N GLY A 47 17.53 -20.69 -22.68
CA GLY A 47 17.35 -22.00 -23.31
C GLY A 47 15.94 -22.61 -23.22
N GLU A 48 14.99 -21.94 -22.56
CA GLU A 48 13.60 -22.39 -22.50
C GLU A 48 12.66 -21.46 -23.26
N THR A 49 11.74 -22.02 -24.06
CA THR A 49 10.62 -21.26 -24.62
C THR A 49 9.60 -20.99 -23.51
N PRO A 50 9.31 -19.74 -23.12
CA PRO A 50 8.36 -19.48 -22.04
C PRO A 50 6.98 -20.05 -22.38
N ALA A 51 6.42 -20.87 -21.49
CA ALA A 51 5.07 -21.37 -21.66
C ALA A 51 4.07 -20.21 -21.71
N GLN A 52 3.14 -20.23 -22.68
CA GLN A 52 2.20 -19.12 -22.88
C GLN A 52 1.43 -18.83 -21.58
N VAL A 53 1.65 -17.65 -21.00
CA VAL A 53 0.94 -17.18 -19.82
C VAL A 53 -0.54 -17.01 -20.16
N ARG A 54 -1.39 -17.68 -19.39
CA ARG A 54 -2.85 -17.70 -19.52
C ARG A 54 -3.45 -17.41 -18.14
N LEU A 55 -3.90 -16.17 -17.96
CA LEU A 55 -4.58 -15.70 -16.76
C LEU A 55 -5.67 -16.71 -16.34
N ARG A 56 -5.73 -17.06 -15.06
CA ARG A 56 -6.68 -18.04 -14.48
C ARG A 56 -6.56 -19.49 -15.03
N LYS A 57 -5.47 -19.85 -15.73
CA LYS A 57 -5.20 -21.23 -16.18
C LYS A 57 -3.86 -21.78 -15.71
N ASN A 58 -2.77 -21.03 -15.91
CA ASN A 58 -1.41 -21.48 -15.54
C ASN A 58 -0.61 -20.40 -14.79
N VAL A 59 -1.29 -19.42 -14.19
CA VAL A 59 -0.72 -18.50 -13.20
C VAL A 59 -1.38 -18.80 -11.85
N CYS A 60 -0.56 -19.11 -10.86
CA CYS A 60 -0.96 -19.22 -9.47
C CYS A 60 -0.91 -17.82 -8.85
N TYR A 61 -2.08 -17.32 -8.45
CA TYR A 61 -2.19 -16.11 -7.66
C TYR A 61 -2.29 -16.47 -6.18
N VAL A 62 -1.51 -15.79 -5.36
CA VAL A 62 -1.50 -15.92 -3.91
C VAL A 62 -1.90 -14.59 -3.30
N VAL A 63 -2.72 -14.64 -2.25
CA VAL A 63 -3.02 -13.50 -1.39
C VAL A 63 -2.27 -13.66 -0.08
N LEU A 64 -1.87 -12.54 0.51
CA LEU A 64 -1.34 -12.50 1.87
C LEU A 64 -1.84 -11.24 2.56
N ALA A 65 -2.38 -11.40 3.76
CA ALA A 65 -2.89 -10.31 4.58
C ALA A 65 -1.89 -9.94 5.68
N VAL A 66 -1.50 -8.67 5.73
CA VAL A 66 -0.82 -8.07 6.87
C VAL A 66 -1.85 -7.28 7.67
N PHE A 67 -2.00 -7.59 8.94
CA PHE A 67 -2.74 -6.75 9.89
C PHE A 67 -1.76 -6.16 10.89
N LEU A 68 -1.92 -4.88 11.20
CA LEU A 68 -1.17 -4.18 12.24
C LEU A 68 -2.18 -3.36 13.04
N ASN A 69 -2.28 -3.61 14.35
CA ASN A 69 -3.22 -2.91 15.23
C ASN A 69 -2.59 -1.65 15.87
N GLU A 70 -3.37 -0.91 16.67
CA GLU A 70 -2.89 0.31 17.35
C GLU A 70 -1.87 0.03 18.47
N GLN A 71 -1.68 -1.24 18.85
CA GLN A 71 -0.76 -1.73 19.86
C GLN A 71 0.60 -2.17 19.28
N ASP A 72 0.84 -1.97 17.97
CA ASP A 72 2.01 -2.46 17.22
C ASP A 72 2.10 -4.01 17.22
N GLU A 73 0.95 -4.68 17.25
CA GLU A 73 0.83 -6.14 17.14
C GLU A 73 0.35 -6.56 15.76
N VAL A 74 0.83 -7.73 15.33
CA VAL A 74 0.56 -8.35 14.04
C VAL A 74 -0.28 -9.60 14.24
N LEU A 75 -1.29 -9.79 13.38
CA LEU A 75 -2.06 -11.04 13.34
C LEU A 75 -1.24 -12.13 12.65
N LEU A 76 -1.08 -13.27 13.32
CA LEU A 76 -0.48 -14.48 12.75
C LEU A 76 -1.41 -15.68 12.94
N ILE A 77 -1.33 -16.62 12.01
CA ILE A 77 -1.97 -17.94 12.08
C ILE A 77 -0.92 -19.01 12.38
N GLN A 78 -1.34 -20.09 13.02
CA GLN A 78 -0.50 -21.26 13.24
C GLN A 78 -0.87 -22.38 12.27
N GLU A 79 0.10 -22.82 11.49
CA GLU A 79 -0.03 -23.79 10.40
C GLU A 79 -0.55 -25.15 10.85
N ALA A 80 -1.57 -25.67 10.16
CA ALA A 80 -2.05 -27.04 10.33
C ALA A 80 -1.36 -28.06 9.40
N LYS A 81 -0.90 -27.60 8.22
CA LYS A 81 -0.33 -28.40 7.11
C LYS A 81 0.95 -29.12 7.54
N LYS A 82 1.08 -30.42 7.17
CA LYS A 82 2.05 -31.35 7.77
C LYS A 82 3.51 -30.88 7.66
N GLU A 83 3.85 -30.20 6.59
CA GLU A 83 5.21 -29.77 6.24
C GLU A 83 5.69 -28.59 7.11
N CYS A 84 4.75 -27.79 7.63
CA CYS A 84 5.00 -26.58 8.41
C CYS A 84 4.21 -26.55 9.73
N ARG A 85 3.64 -27.68 10.15
CA ARG A 85 2.67 -27.75 11.26
C ARG A 85 3.22 -27.15 12.56
N GLY A 86 2.45 -26.27 13.18
CA GLY A 86 2.82 -25.61 14.43
C GLY A 86 3.74 -24.39 14.26
N SER A 87 4.24 -24.11 13.05
CA SER A 87 4.92 -22.85 12.75
C SER A 87 3.92 -21.73 12.45
N TRP A 88 4.36 -20.48 12.57
CA TRP A 88 3.52 -19.29 12.45
C TRP A 88 3.74 -18.56 11.12
N TYR A 89 2.66 -18.02 10.55
CA TYR A 89 2.70 -17.25 9.31
C TYR A 89 1.64 -16.15 9.29
N LEU A 90 1.73 -15.23 8.32
CA LEU A 90 0.64 -14.30 8.02
C LEU A 90 -0.48 -15.05 7.28
N PRO A 91 -1.78 -14.69 7.47
CA PRO A 91 -2.88 -15.31 6.73
C PRO A 91 -2.65 -15.24 5.22
N ALA A 92 -2.60 -16.38 4.53
CA ALA A 92 -2.15 -16.43 3.14
C ALA A 92 -2.51 -17.75 2.43
N GLY A 93 -3.24 -17.64 1.32
CA GLY A 93 -3.54 -18.77 0.45
C GLY A 93 -3.73 -18.42 -1.01
N ARG A 94 -4.34 -19.34 -1.75
CA ARG A 94 -4.37 -19.31 -3.22
C ARG A 94 -5.71 -18.79 -3.70
N MET A 95 -5.70 -17.91 -4.69
CA MET A 95 -6.93 -17.50 -5.36
C MET A 95 -7.52 -18.69 -6.12
N GLU A 96 -8.76 -19.06 -5.78
CA GLU A 96 -9.51 -20.14 -6.38
C GLU A 96 -10.13 -19.76 -7.75
N PRO A 97 -10.62 -20.74 -8.53
CA PRO A 97 -11.40 -20.45 -9.72
C PRO A 97 -12.71 -19.72 -9.39
N ARG A 98 -12.93 -18.58 -10.07
CA ARG A 98 -14.16 -17.75 -10.07
C ARG A 98 -14.31 -16.74 -8.93
N GLU A 99 -13.36 -16.64 -8.01
CA GLU A 99 -13.26 -15.50 -7.09
C GLU A 99 -12.36 -14.38 -7.65
N THR A 100 -12.47 -13.19 -7.06
CA THR A 100 -11.55 -12.07 -7.20
C THR A 100 -10.43 -12.14 -6.16
N ILE A 101 -9.38 -11.34 -6.35
CA ILE A 101 -8.26 -11.27 -5.41
C ILE A 101 -8.67 -10.75 -4.01
N VAL A 102 -9.75 -9.96 -3.93
CA VAL A 102 -10.29 -9.45 -2.66
C VAL A 102 -11.13 -10.52 -1.97
N GLU A 103 -12.02 -11.20 -2.69
CA GLU A 103 -12.80 -12.33 -2.16
C GLU A 103 -11.87 -13.45 -1.66
N ALA A 104 -10.79 -13.74 -2.37
CA ALA A 104 -9.75 -14.67 -1.92
C ALA A 104 -9.13 -14.23 -0.59
N LEU A 105 -8.69 -12.98 -0.47
CA LEU A 105 -8.13 -12.44 0.78
C LEU A 105 -9.11 -12.58 1.95
N GLN A 106 -10.39 -12.27 1.71
CA GLN A 106 -11.45 -12.34 2.71
C GLN A 106 -11.79 -13.77 3.12
N ARG A 107 -11.79 -14.71 2.16
CA ARG A 107 -12.01 -16.14 2.40
C ARG A 107 -10.87 -16.72 3.24
N GLU A 108 -9.63 -16.57 2.79
CA GLU A 108 -8.43 -17.11 3.47
C GLU A 108 -8.29 -16.57 4.91
N VAL A 109 -8.46 -15.25 5.13
CA VAL A 109 -8.42 -14.67 6.49
C VAL A 109 -9.53 -15.23 7.38
N LYS A 110 -10.73 -15.46 6.84
CA LYS A 110 -11.85 -16.03 7.59
C LYS A 110 -11.63 -17.49 7.94
N GLU A 111 -11.09 -18.28 7.01
CA GLU A 111 -10.79 -19.70 7.17
C GLU A 111 -9.61 -19.93 8.13
N GLU A 112 -8.51 -19.19 7.96
CA GLU A 112 -7.30 -19.37 8.76
C GLU A 112 -7.34 -18.64 10.12
N ALA A 113 -8.00 -17.47 10.21
CA ALA A 113 -7.99 -16.64 11.42
C ALA A 113 -9.36 -16.43 12.10
N GLY A 114 -10.46 -16.82 11.47
CA GLY A 114 -11.82 -16.57 11.98
C GLY A 114 -12.33 -15.14 11.76
N LEU A 115 -11.51 -14.24 11.20
CA LEU A 115 -11.83 -12.83 11.04
C LEU A 115 -12.49 -12.51 9.69
N GLN A 116 -13.42 -11.56 9.71
CA GLN A 116 -13.81 -10.83 8.51
C GLN A 116 -12.88 -9.62 8.35
N CYS A 117 -12.54 -9.27 7.11
CA CYS A 117 -11.63 -8.16 6.82
C CYS A 117 -11.99 -7.41 5.54
N GLU A 118 -11.40 -6.24 5.37
CA GLU A 118 -11.31 -5.52 4.10
C GLU A 118 -9.84 -5.12 3.86
N PRO A 119 -9.33 -5.23 2.62
CA PRO A 119 -8.03 -4.64 2.28
C PRO A 119 -8.09 -3.11 2.41
N LEU A 120 -7.01 -2.52 2.91
CA LEU A 120 -6.75 -1.09 2.93
C LEU A 120 -5.84 -0.68 1.77
N THR A 121 -4.77 -1.42 1.53
CA THR A 121 -3.86 -1.10 0.43
C THR A 121 -3.02 -2.29 0.01
N LEU A 122 -2.58 -2.28 -1.25
CA LEU A 122 -1.62 -3.24 -1.77
C LEU A 122 -0.21 -2.79 -1.34
N LEU A 123 0.41 -3.52 -0.42
CA LEU A 123 1.76 -3.24 0.10
C LEU A 123 2.85 -3.71 -0.86
N SER A 124 2.65 -4.85 -1.51
CA SER A 124 3.63 -5.44 -2.43
C SER A 124 2.97 -6.35 -3.45
N VAL A 125 3.58 -6.46 -4.62
CA VAL A 125 3.34 -7.52 -5.61
C VAL A 125 4.68 -8.22 -5.82
N GLU A 126 4.73 -9.51 -5.47
CA GLU A 126 5.92 -10.33 -5.63
C GLU A 126 5.72 -11.36 -6.74
N GLU A 127 6.74 -11.59 -7.56
CA GLU A 127 6.78 -12.69 -8.52
C GLU A 127 7.79 -13.76 -8.09
N ARG A 128 7.53 -15.03 -8.45
CA ARG A 128 8.48 -16.13 -8.29
C ARG A 128 8.45 -17.01 -9.54
N GLY A 129 9.24 -16.62 -10.54
CA GLY A 129 9.24 -17.27 -11.85
C GLY A 129 7.99 -16.95 -12.68
N PRO A 130 7.77 -17.64 -13.81
CA PRO A 130 6.86 -17.19 -14.87
C PRO A 130 5.36 -17.34 -14.57
N SER A 131 5.00 -17.93 -13.43
CA SER A 131 3.65 -18.43 -13.16
C SER A 131 3.19 -18.31 -11.71
N TRP A 132 3.91 -17.56 -10.85
CA TRP A 132 3.53 -17.35 -9.46
C TRP A 132 3.61 -15.87 -9.10
N ILE A 133 2.50 -15.30 -8.64
CA ILE A 133 2.40 -13.89 -8.22
C ILE A 133 1.68 -13.83 -6.87
N ARG A 134 2.28 -13.17 -5.88
CA ARG A 134 1.69 -12.90 -4.56
C ARG A 134 1.33 -11.42 -4.42
N PHE A 135 0.07 -11.16 -4.12
CA PHE A 135 -0.44 -9.84 -3.74
C PHE A 135 -0.47 -9.75 -2.22
N VAL A 136 0.31 -8.81 -1.66
CA VAL A 136 0.38 -8.55 -0.23
C VAL A 136 -0.47 -7.33 0.10
N PHE A 137 -1.50 -7.49 0.91
CA PHE A 137 -2.37 -6.40 1.32
C PHE A 137 -2.15 -6.03 2.79
N LEU A 138 -2.12 -4.73 3.09
CA LEU A 138 -2.51 -4.25 4.41
C LEU A 138 -4.02 -4.43 4.51
N ALA A 139 -4.51 -5.10 5.54
CA ALA A 139 -5.93 -5.32 5.79
C ALA A 139 -6.34 -4.79 7.16
N ARG A 140 -7.64 -4.52 7.31
CA ARG A 140 -8.27 -4.23 8.61
C ARG A 140 -9.40 -5.21 8.89
N PRO A 141 -9.65 -5.57 10.16
CA PRO A 141 -10.83 -6.35 10.50
C PRO A 141 -12.11 -5.56 10.19
N THR A 142 -13.17 -6.28 9.86
CA THR A 142 -14.53 -5.75 9.67
C THR A 142 -15.53 -6.57 10.50
N GLY A 143 -16.55 -5.89 11.02
CA GLY A 143 -17.40 -6.40 12.10
C GLY A 143 -17.11 -5.70 13.43
N MET A 144 -18.05 -5.78 14.37
CA MET A 144 -17.85 -5.21 15.71
C MET A 144 -16.89 -6.10 16.50
N ALA A 145 -15.70 -5.58 16.80
CA ALA A 145 -14.90 -6.14 17.88
C ALA A 145 -15.71 -6.04 19.19
N PRO A 146 -15.84 -7.11 19.98
CA PRO A 146 -16.29 -7.03 21.36
C PRO A 146 -15.51 -5.97 22.14
N VAL A 147 -16.17 -5.37 23.14
CA VAL A 147 -15.69 -4.17 23.86
C VAL A 147 -14.41 -4.44 24.69
N ASP A 148 -14.06 -5.71 24.89
CA ASP A 148 -12.82 -6.19 25.52
C ASP A 148 -11.68 -6.50 24.51
N GLY A 149 -11.89 -6.25 23.21
CA GLY A 149 -10.94 -6.56 22.14
C GLY A 149 -11.03 -7.98 21.57
N SER A 150 -11.90 -8.85 22.11
CA SER A 150 -11.99 -10.27 21.72
C SER A 150 -12.76 -10.53 20.42
N GLY A 151 -12.38 -9.88 19.32
CA GLY A 151 -12.89 -10.21 17.98
C GLY A 151 -12.49 -11.64 17.63
N ILE A 152 -13.41 -12.60 17.81
CA ILE A 152 -13.11 -14.03 18.04
C ILE A 152 -12.15 -14.58 17.00
N LEU A 153 -10.87 -14.61 17.36
CA LEU A 153 -9.84 -15.31 16.61
C LEU A 153 -10.08 -16.81 16.76
N LYS A 154 -9.83 -17.54 15.68
CA LYS A 154 -9.87 -19.00 15.68
C LYS A 154 -8.97 -19.55 16.79
N THR A 155 -9.55 -20.28 17.73
CA THR A 155 -8.85 -20.85 18.88
C THR A 155 -8.36 -22.28 18.61
N PRO A 156 -7.46 -22.85 19.42
CA PRO A 156 -7.07 -24.26 19.32
C PRO A 156 -8.21 -25.30 19.38
N LYS A 157 -9.42 -24.90 19.83
CA LYS A 157 -10.61 -25.76 19.83
C LYS A 157 -11.30 -25.81 18.46
N GLU A 158 -11.03 -24.84 17.61
CA GLU A 158 -11.56 -24.66 16.24
C GLU A 158 -10.50 -25.05 15.19
N ALA A 159 -9.42 -25.70 15.62
CA ALA A 159 -8.34 -26.19 14.75
C ALA A 159 -8.87 -27.17 13.69
N ASP A 160 -8.47 -26.97 12.44
CA ASP A 160 -8.88 -27.78 11.29
C ASP A 160 -7.71 -28.03 10.32
N ALA A 161 -8.01 -28.20 9.02
CA ALA A 161 -7.01 -28.45 7.98
C ALA A 161 -6.29 -27.17 7.50
N GLU A 162 -6.89 -26.00 7.70
CA GLU A 162 -6.32 -24.73 7.26
C GLU A 162 -5.36 -24.17 8.31
N SER A 163 -5.80 -24.12 9.57
CA SER A 163 -4.98 -23.60 10.67
C SER A 163 -5.38 -24.17 12.03
N LEU A 164 -4.44 -24.07 12.99
CA LEU A 164 -4.65 -24.51 14.37
C LEU A 164 -5.25 -23.44 15.25
N GLN A 165 -4.85 -22.18 15.04
CA GLN A 165 -5.30 -21.01 15.78
C GLN A 165 -4.79 -19.73 15.11
N ALA A 166 -5.27 -18.58 15.56
CA ALA A 166 -4.70 -17.26 15.27
C ALA A 166 -4.45 -16.45 16.55
N GLY A 167 -3.51 -15.52 16.49
CA GLY A 167 -3.15 -14.66 17.61
C GLY A 167 -2.56 -13.32 17.16
N TRP A 168 -2.75 -12.29 17.98
CA TRP A 168 -2.01 -11.04 17.89
C TRP A 168 -0.70 -11.17 18.64
N TYR A 169 0.39 -10.69 18.04
CA TYR A 169 1.73 -10.74 18.62
C TYR A 169 2.47 -9.41 18.41
N PRO A 170 3.15 -8.84 19.41
CA PRO A 170 3.95 -7.64 19.24
C PRO A 170 4.93 -7.79 18.08
N ARG A 171 5.00 -6.80 17.18
CA ARG A 171 5.87 -6.82 15.98
C ARG A 171 7.34 -7.08 16.32
N THR A 172 7.78 -6.66 17.51
CA THR A 172 9.14 -6.83 18.04
C THR A 172 9.38 -8.18 18.72
N SER A 173 8.35 -9.01 18.92
CA SER A 173 8.41 -10.29 19.66
C SER A 173 7.46 -11.33 19.06
N LEU A 174 7.64 -11.64 17.78
CA LEU A 174 6.86 -12.64 17.05
C LEU A 174 7.04 -14.07 17.64
N PRO A 175 6.01 -14.93 17.53
CA PRO A 175 6.06 -16.31 18.03
C PRO A 175 6.99 -17.18 17.19
N THR A 176 7.47 -18.27 17.77
CA THR A 176 8.42 -19.19 17.11
C THR A 176 7.91 -20.63 17.13
N PRO A 177 8.25 -21.46 16.11
CA PRO A 177 8.99 -21.10 14.90
C PRO A 177 8.11 -20.36 13.87
N LEU A 178 8.71 -19.51 13.05
CA LEU A 178 8.05 -18.95 11.85
C LEU A 178 8.14 -19.94 10.68
N ARG A 179 7.09 -20.04 9.85
CA ARG A 179 7.09 -20.87 8.63
C ARG A 179 8.15 -20.40 7.62
N ALA A 180 8.25 -19.09 7.43
CA ALA A 180 9.30 -18.46 6.64
C ALA A 180 9.54 -17.02 7.14
N HIS A 181 10.74 -16.50 6.93
CA HIS A 181 11.15 -15.17 7.40
C HIS A 181 10.84 -14.04 6.40
N ASP A 182 10.25 -14.37 5.23
CA ASP A 182 9.90 -13.39 4.20
C ASP A 182 8.82 -12.39 4.68
N ILE A 183 7.97 -12.81 5.63
CA ILE A 183 6.97 -11.95 6.28
C ILE A 183 7.57 -10.79 7.07
N LEU A 184 8.83 -10.88 7.55
CA LEU A 184 9.43 -9.82 8.38
C LEU A 184 9.53 -8.50 7.61
N HIS A 185 9.90 -8.56 6.34
CA HIS A 185 9.92 -7.38 5.47
C HIS A 185 8.52 -6.84 5.21
N LEU A 186 7.52 -7.71 5.00
CA LEU A 186 6.14 -7.31 4.73
C LEU A 186 5.47 -6.66 5.95
N ILE A 187 5.76 -7.16 7.14
CA ILE A 187 5.38 -6.57 8.43
C ILE A 187 6.02 -5.19 8.60
N GLU A 188 7.30 -5.06 8.26
CA GLU A 188 8.00 -3.77 8.32
C GLU A 188 7.50 -2.78 7.26
N LEU A 189 7.15 -3.22 6.05
CA LEU A 189 6.46 -2.40 5.05
C LEU A 189 5.09 -1.91 5.53
N ALA A 190 4.33 -2.76 6.24
CA ALA A 190 3.07 -2.35 6.86
C ALA A 190 3.28 -1.32 7.98
N ALA A 191 4.32 -1.50 8.80
CA ALA A 191 4.64 -0.60 9.91
C ALA A 191 5.19 0.76 9.46
N GLN A 192 6.14 0.77 8.50
CA GLN A 192 6.64 1.99 7.86
C GLN A 192 5.50 2.68 7.11
N GLY A 193 4.77 1.89 6.33
CA GLY A 193 3.54 2.22 5.64
C GLY A 193 3.72 3.19 4.48
N GLY A 194 2.78 3.15 3.53
CA GLY A 194 2.71 4.14 2.47
C GLY A 194 2.47 5.56 3.01
N ILE A 195 2.38 6.53 2.11
CA ILE A 195 2.33 7.98 2.39
C ILE A 195 1.38 8.38 3.56
N LYS A 196 0.26 7.68 3.76
CA LYS A 196 -0.64 7.88 4.92
C LYS A 196 -0.01 7.63 6.28
N MET A 197 0.85 6.62 6.43
CA MET A 197 1.54 6.35 7.69
C MET A 197 2.70 7.31 7.92
N ALA A 198 3.40 7.73 6.87
CA ALA A 198 4.36 8.83 6.95
C ALA A 198 3.67 10.13 7.44
N VAL A 199 2.50 10.45 6.88
CA VAL A 199 1.63 11.53 7.36
C VAL A 199 1.19 11.33 8.82
N LEU A 200 0.72 10.13 9.19
CA LEU A 200 0.25 9.87 10.55
C LEU A 200 1.37 10.00 11.59
N ARG A 201 2.56 9.43 11.32
CA ARG A 201 3.75 9.55 12.17
C ARG A 201 4.17 11.01 12.35
N LEU A 202 4.25 11.77 11.25
CA LEU A 202 4.52 13.21 11.28
C LEU A 202 3.51 13.97 12.15
N LEU A 203 2.22 13.67 12.02
CA LEU A 203 1.17 14.32 12.82
C LEU A 203 1.16 13.84 14.28
N GLN A 204 1.62 12.63 14.61
CA GLN A 204 1.82 12.17 15.99
C GLN A 204 3.02 12.85 16.66
N GLU A 205 4.07 13.15 15.89
CA GLU A 205 5.23 13.92 16.36
C GLU A 205 4.84 15.37 16.65
N CYS A 206 4.12 16.02 15.73
CA CYS A 206 3.84 17.45 15.82
C CYS A 206 2.47 17.83 16.43
N LEU A 207 1.52 16.90 16.65
CA LEU A 207 0.18 17.23 17.19
C LEU A 207 -0.33 16.27 18.29
N THR A 208 -1.39 16.71 18.97
CA THR A 208 -2.11 15.96 20.01
C THR A 208 -3.39 15.35 19.41
N LEU A 209 -3.31 14.14 18.84
CA LEU A 209 -4.35 13.63 17.94
C LEU A 209 -5.72 13.25 18.56
N HIS A 210 -5.82 13.05 19.88
CA HIS A 210 -7.00 12.45 20.53
C HIS A 210 -8.32 13.22 20.27
N HIS A 211 -8.22 14.54 20.07
CA HIS A 211 -9.36 15.42 19.84
C HIS A 211 -9.51 15.86 18.38
N LEU A 212 -8.70 15.29 17.48
CA LEU A 212 -8.61 15.69 16.07
C LEU A 212 -9.26 14.67 15.14
N ALA A 213 -9.87 15.19 14.08
CA ALA A 213 -10.19 14.46 12.85
C ALA A 213 -9.08 14.78 11.85
N VAL A 214 -8.46 13.74 11.30
CA VAL A 214 -7.40 13.83 10.30
C VAL A 214 -7.87 13.08 9.05
N GLU A 215 -7.77 13.71 7.89
CA GLU A 215 -8.03 13.05 6.61
C GLU A 215 -6.93 13.40 5.60
N THR A 216 -6.24 12.38 5.09
CA THR A 216 -5.33 12.52 3.95
C THR A 216 -6.15 12.61 2.66
N LYS A 217 -6.09 13.75 1.97
CA LYS A 217 -6.84 13.98 0.72
C LYS A 217 -6.14 13.31 -0.48
N GLY A 218 -4.82 13.42 -0.58
CA GLY A 218 -4.04 12.81 -1.66
C GLY A 218 -2.71 13.50 -1.91
N LEU A 219 -2.03 13.10 -2.99
CA LEU A 219 -0.82 13.79 -3.47
C LEU A 219 -1.20 15.07 -4.21
N LEU A 220 -0.72 16.21 -3.73
CA LEU A 220 -0.90 17.54 -4.30
C LEU A 220 0.13 17.85 -5.39
N GLY A 221 1.29 17.19 -5.37
CA GLY A 221 2.32 17.34 -6.38
C GLY A 221 3.59 16.54 -6.07
N LEU A 222 4.47 16.48 -7.06
CA LEU A 222 5.79 15.87 -6.98
C LEU A 222 6.83 16.96 -7.32
N GLN A 223 7.89 17.04 -6.54
CA GLN A 223 8.99 17.99 -6.75
C GLN A 223 10.31 17.23 -6.78
N HIS A 224 11.21 17.68 -7.66
CA HIS A 224 12.54 17.12 -7.81
C HIS A 224 13.54 18.27 -7.99
N LEU A 225 14.32 18.53 -6.95
CA LEU A 225 15.28 19.64 -6.85
C LEU A 225 16.48 19.15 -6.01
N GLY A 226 17.17 18.13 -6.52
CA GLY A 226 18.36 17.56 -5.89
C GLY A 226 19.48 18.60 -5.71
N LYS A 227 20.37 18.31 -4.76
CA LYS A 227 21.58 19.09 -4.48
C LYS A 227 22.75 18.16 -4.21
N ASP A 228 23.90 18.50 -4.79
CA ASP A 228 25.16 17.77 -4.67
C ASP A 228 24.97 16.25 -4.86
N GLN A 229 25.64 15.41 -4.06
CA GLN A 229 25.58 13.94 -4.18
C GLN A 229 24.26 13.32 -3.64
N THR A 230 23.22 14.12 -3.37
CA THR A 230 21.92 13.65 -2.91
C THR A 230 20.83 13.97 -3.93
N ASP A 231 20.40 12.93 -4.63
CA ASP A 231 19.24 12.97 -5.53
C ASP A 231 17.99 12.44 -4.82
N GLY A 232 16.82 13.02 -5.10
CA GLY A 232 15.63 12.74 -4.30
C GLY A 232 14.33 13.37 -4.78
N ILE A 233 13.25 12.61 -4.66
CA ILE A 233 11.88 12.99 -5.02
C ILE A 233 11.11 13.40 -3.76
N CYS A 234 10.61 14.64 -3.73
CA CYS A 234 9.69 15.13 -2.71
C CYS A 234 8.24 14.93 -3.15
N LEU A 235 7.43 14.33 -2.28
CA LEU A 235 6.00 14.16 -2.47
C LEU A 235 5.22 15.12 -1.57
N ASN A 236 4.50 16.06 -2.18
CA ASN A 236 3.65 17.00 -1.47
C ASN A 236 2.28 16.37 -1.24
N VAL A 237 1.86 16.24 0.03
CA VAL A 237 0.63 15.54 0.43
C VAL A 237 -0.34 16.55 1.04
N LEU A 238 -1.59 16.55 0.57
CA LEU A 238 -2.64 17.37 1.14
C LEU A 238 -3.35 16.61 2.26
N VAL A 239 -3.39 17.20 3.45
CA VAL A 239 -3.99 16.61 4.66
C VAL A 239 -4.83 17.67 5.36
N THR A 240 -6.07 17.33 5.69
CA THR A 240 -6.94 18.19 6.49
C THR A 240 -6.95 17.73 7.94
N VAL A 241 -6.73 18.67 8.86
CA VAL A 241 -6.74 18.45 10.31
C VAL A 241 -7.76 19.41 10.92
N ALA A 242 -8.71 18.89 11.68
CA ALA A 242 -9.76 19.66 12.35
C ALA A 242 -10.02 19.13 13.76
N PHE A 243 -10.57 19.93 14.66
CA PHE A 243 -11.10 19.41 15.93
C PHE A 243 -12.40 18.62 15.69
N ARG A 244 -12.56 17.49 16.37
CA ARG A 244 -13.79 16.68 16.30
C ARG A 244 -15.01 17.45 16.81
N ASN A 245 -14.81 18.25 17.87
CA ASN A 245 -15.80 19.13 18.48
C ASN A 245 -15.19 20.55 18.58
N PRO A 246 -15.26 21.39 17.52
CA PRO A 246 -14.50 22.63 17.45
C PRO A 246 -14.99 23.74 18.39
N GLY A 247 -16.27 23.75 18.79
CA GLY A 247 -16.82 24.80 19.67
C GLY A 247 -16.64 26.20 19.09
N ILE A 248 -16.02 27.12 19.86
CA ILE A 248 -15.68 28.49 19.45
C ILE A 248 -14.16 28.61 19.18
N GLN A 249 -13.46 27.51 18.84
CA GLN A 249 -12.03 27.55 18.54
C GLN A 249 -11.80 27.98 17.09
N ASN A 250 -11.39 29.24 16.91
CA ASN A 250 -10.94 29.80 15.62
C ASN A 250 -9.43 29.65 15.38
N GLU A 251 -8.70 28.98 16.27
CA GLU A 251 -7.26 28.75 16.18
C GLU A 251 -6.96 27.29 15.81
N PRO A 252 -5.90 27.02 15.02
CA PRO A 252 -5.52 25.65 14.67
C PRO A 252 -4.92 24.90 15.89
N PRO A 253 -4.88 23.55 15.86
CA PRO A 253 -4.36 22.76 16.97
C PRO A 253 -2.91 23.11 17.33
N LYS A 254 -2.59 23.24 18.62
CA LYS A 254 -1.23 23.55 19.08
C LYS A 254 -0.22 22.51 18.59
N VAL A 255 0.85 23.00 17.97
CA VAL A 255 1.94 22.20 17.42
C VAL A 255 3.00 21.93 18.49
N ARG A 256 3.63 20.75 18.41
CA ARG A 256 4.73 20.26 19.24
C ARG A 256 6.02 20.28 18.42
N GLY A 257 7.15 20.54 19.07
CA GLY A 257 8.48 20.58 18.43
C GLY A 257 8.78 21.92 17.75
N GLU A 258 10.06 22.28 17.70
CA GLU A 258 10.54 23.59 17.22
C GLU A 258 10.57 23.72 15.69
N ASN A 259 10.39 22.62 14.96
CA ASN A 259 10.52 22.56 13.50
C ASN A 259 9.18 22.71 12.76
N PHE A 260 8.06 22.82 13.48
CA PHE A 260 6.71 22.71 12.91
C PHE A 260 5.85 23.94 13.23
N PHE A 261 5.27 24.56 12.20
CA PHE A 261 4.58 25.84 12.30
C PHE A 261 3.29 25.87 11.48
N TRP A 262 2.23 26.47 12.03
CA TRP A 262 1.07 26.87 11.24
C TRP A 262 1.33 28.21 10.57
N TRP A 263 1.19 28.25 9.24
CA TRP A 263 1.22 29.48 8.46
C TRP A 263 -0.20 29.84 8.03
N LYS A 264 -0.68 31.02 8.42
CA LYS A 264 -1.94 31.55 7.93
C LYS A 264 -1.74 32.00 6.48
N VAL A 265 -2.47 31.39 5.54
CA VAL A 265 -2.57 31.90 4.17
C VAL A 265 -3.35 33.21 4.21
N VAL A 266 -2.69 34.30 3.81
CA VAL A 266 -3.25 35.68 3.78
C VAL A 266 -3.44 36.23 2.37
N GLU A 267 -2.89 35.55 1.37
CA GLU A 267 -3.02 35.89 -0.04
C GLU A 267 -4.32 35.27 -0.59
N GLU A 268 -5.27 36.12 -0.99
CA GLU A 268 -6.63 35.70 -1.37
C GLU A 268 -6.64 34.79 -2.61
N ASP A 269 -5.75 35.03 -3.58
CA ASP A 269 -5.60 34.18 -4.77
C ASP A 269 -5.12 32.77 -4.41
N LEU A 270 -4.10 32.66 -3.55
CA LEU A 270 -3.58 31.38 -3.06
C LEU A 270 -4.63 30.66 -2.19
N GLN A 271 -5.34 31.38 -1.32
CA GLN A 271 -6.44 30.83 -0.54
C GLN A 271 -7.53 30.25 -1.44
N SER A 272 -7.92 30.99 -2.48
CA SER A 272 -8.95 30.56 -3.45
C SER A 272 -8.53 29.32 -4.22
N GLN A 273 -7.28 29.26 -4.70
CA GLN A 273 -6.74 28.08 -5.38
C GLN A 273 -6.68 26.85 -4.46
N LEU A 274 -6.28 27.00 -3.20
CA LEU A 274 -6.25 25.90 -2.24
C LEU A 274 -7.66 25.38 -1.92
N LEU A 275 -8.63 26.28 -1.74
CA LEU A 275 -10.03 25.92 -1.51
C LEU A 275 -10.64 25.22 -2.73
N GLN A 276 -10.38 25.70 -3.95
CA GLN A 276 -10.82 25.06 -5.18
C GLN A 276 -10.25 23.64 -5.30
N ARG A 277 -8.93 23.46 -5.09
CA ARG A 277 -8.31 22.12 -5.13
C ARG A 277 -8.84 21.16 -4.07
N LEU A 278 -9.22 21.67 -2.89
CA LEU A 278 -9.88 20.91 -1.83
C LEU A 278 -11.30 20.47 -2.22
N GLN A 279 -12.04 21.28 -2.97
CA GLN A 279 -13.40 20.98 -3.44
C GLN A 279 -13.40 20.04 -4.65
N GLU A 280 -12.57 20.32 -5.66
CA GLU A 280 -12.49 19.57 -6.91
C GLU A 280 -11.74 18.24 -6.78
N SER A 281 -11.15 17.96 -5.60
CA SER A 281 -10.27 16.80 -5.38
C SER A 281 -9.11 16.76 -6.38
N SER A 282 -8.49 17.91 -6.65
CA SER A 282 -7.35 18.08 -7.59
C SER A 282 -6.03 17.52 -7.02
N VAL A 283 -6.10 16.31 -6.49
CA VAL A 283 -5.02 15.53 -5.89
C VAL A 283 -5.03 14.14 -6.51
N VAL A 284 -3.87 13.52 -6.69
CA VAL A 284 -3.84 12.09 -7.03
C VAL A 284 -4.29 11.32 -5.79
N PRO A 285 -5.39 10.54 -5.83
CA PRO A 285 -5.95 9.92 -4.64
C PRO A 285 -4.99 8.86 -4.11
N ILE A 286 -4.60 9.02 -2.85
CA ILE A 286 -3.93 7.95 -2.10
C ILE A 286 -5.05 7.05 -1.58
N ASN A 287 -5.42 6.04 -2.37
CA ASN A 287 -6.62 5.23 -2.15
C ASN A 287 -6.72 4.65 -0.73
N ARG A 288 -7.97 4.53 -0.27
CA ARG A 288 -8.38 4.09 1.07
C ARG A 288 -8.32 2.58 1.24
#